data_AF-A0A1G8LW38-F1
#
_entry.id   AF-A0A1G8LW38-F1
#
_cell.length_a   1.000
_cell.length_b   1.000
_cell.length_c   1.000
_cell.angle_alpha   90.00
_cell.angle_beta   90.00
_cell.angle_gamma   90.00
#
_symmetry.space_group_name_H-M   'P 1'
#
loop_
_entity.id
_entity.type
_entity.pdbx_description
1 polymer ?
#
loop_
_entity_poly.entity_id
_entity_poly.type
_entity_poly.pdbx_seq_one_letter_code
_entity_poly.pdbx_strand_id
1 'polypeptide(L)'
;MPAWGEDIPATTATEMGTALRNPEHRWSDPALLTFPAAADELMAWLADARAFDASFHPAAFASAVRDYEHAAHHGLGTKMKDVLAAELTDVRHALTSLCTDWSGEREPARSALRTLIGKLGDREVLQASWRDLWVKISNEKTSAEAIANPRDLFLALVRRAGHSLEFGSEFIRVMAGVLDDDSWAVAEMQSALDHSVTLRPESRDDPLAPSGLTIGERGALCERFLALGAPSSCHVVWLAYEEASMPVLFSALGDGTSPLNVDTSETGS
;
A
#
# COMPACT_ATOMS: atom_id res chain seq x y z
N MET A 1 6.10 -32.99 13.08
CA MET A 1 7.04 -32.01 12.50
C MET A 1 7.43 -32.53 11.12
N PRO A 2 7.11 -31.82 10.03
CA PRO A 2 7.54 -32.22 8.70
C PRO A 2 9.06 -32.17 8.61
N ALA A 3 9.65 -33.06 7.83
CA ALA A 3 11.09 -33.14 7.60
C ALA A 3 11.55 -31.93 6.79
N TRP A 4 12.37 -31.06 7.39
CA TRP A 4 12.98 -29.89 6.76
C TRP A 4 14.23 -30.30 5.96
N GLY A 5 14.08 -31.11 4.92
CA GLY A 5 15.24 -31.76 4.28
C GLY A 5 15.19 -31.97 2.78
N GLU A 6 14.23 -31.38 2.06
CA GLU A 6 14.30 -31.33 0.59
C GLU A 6 14.58 -29.89 0.17
N ASP A 7 15.73 -29.68 -0.48
CA ASP A 7 16.05 -28.45 -1.19
C ASP A 7 15.03 -28.28 -2.33
N ILE A 8 13.87 -27.70 -2.02
CA ILE A 8 12.88 -27.32 -3.02
C ILE A 8 13.57 -26.32 -3.95
N PRO A 9 13.70 -26.62 -5.26
CA PRO A 9 14.35 -25.70 -6.19
C PRO A 9 13.62 -24.36 -6.14
N ALA A 10 14.37 -23.28 -5.95
CA ALA A 10 13.81 -21.94 -5.88
C ALA A 10 13.04 -21.65 -7.17
N THR A 11 11.72 -21.51 -7.04
CA THR A 11 10.88 -21.06 -8.14
C THR A 11 10.70 -19.55 -8.05
N THR A 12 10.40 -18.90 -9.17
CA THR A 12 10.05 -17.47 -9.20
C THR A 12 8.97 -17.11 -8.18
N ALA A 13 7.97 -17.97 -7.97
CA ALA A 13 6.91 -17.74 -6.99
C ALA A 13 7.44 -17.80 -5.55
N THR A 14 8.31 -18.76 -5.23
CA THR A 14 8.95 -18.88 -3.91
C THR A 14 9.89 -17.71 -3.61
N GLU A 15 10.65 -17.26 -4.61
CA GLU A 15 11.52 -16.09 -4.50
C GLU A 15 10.70 -14.80 -4.33
N MET A 16 9.61 -14.64 -5.07
CA MET A 16 8.67 -13.53 -4.90
C MET A 16 8.03 -13.57 -3.50
N GLY A 17 7.56 -14.74 -3.05
CA GLY A 17 7.01 -14.91 -1.71
C GLY A 17 8.02 -14.51 -0.64
N THR A 18 9.27 -14.91 -0.81
CA THR A 18 10.40 -14.51 0.07
C THR A 18 10.66 -13.01 0.02
N ALA A 19 10.61 -12.39 -1.17
CA ALA A 19 10.78 -10.96 -1.35
C ALA A 19 9.71 -10.14 -0.61
N LEU A 20 8.50 -10.68 -0.49
CA LEU A 20 7.41 -10.04 0.27
C LEU A 20 7.47 -10.29 1.78
N ARG A 21 8.34 -11.20 2.26
CA ARG A 21 8.55 -11.41 3.70
C ARG A 21 9.23 -10.18 4.31
N ASN A 22 8.82 -9.82 5.52
CA ASN A 22 9.34 -8.69 6.28
C ASN A 22 9.30 -7.36 5.49
N PRO A 23 8.10 -6.90 5.06
CA PRO A 23 7.96 -5.70 4.23
C PRO A 23 8.43 -4.40 4.92
N GLU A 24 8.56 -4.41 6.24
CA GLU A 24 9.11 -3.27 7.01
C GLU A 24 10.64 -3.17 6.95
N HIS A 25 11.34 -4.27 6.62
CA HIS A 25 12.78 -4.26 6.51
C HIS A 25 13.20 -3.87 5.10
N ARG A 26 13.78 -2.68 4.93
CA ARG A 26 14.31 -2.20 3.66
C ARG A 26 15.48 -3.06 3.18
N TRP A 27 15.50 -3.46 1.91
CA TRP A 27 16.57 -4.27 1.32
C TRP A 27 17.58 -3.44 0.52
N SER A 28 17.11 -2.37 -0.11
CA SER A 28 17.94 -1.44 -0.86
C SER A 28 18.80 -0.58 0.06
N ASP A 29 19.88 -0.02 -0.49
CA ASP A 29 20.76 0.91 0.22
C ASP A 29 19.94 2.05 0.86
N PRO A 30 20.00 2.24 2.19
CA PRO A 30 19.27 3.30 2.88
C PRO A 30 19.70 4.71 2.42
N ALA A 31 20.91 4.87 1.87
CA ALA A 31 21.40 6.14 1.36
C ALA A 31 20.73 6.56 0.03
N LEU A 32 20.16 5.60 -0.71
CA LEU A 32 19.41 5.90 -1.92
C LEU A 32 17.95 6.16 -1.55
N LEU A 33 17.29 7.12 -2.19
CA LEU A 33 15.85 7.31 -2.02
C LEU A 33 15.09 6.41 -2.99
N THR A 34 13.99 5.81 -2.52
CA THR A 34 13.01 5.22 -3.44
C THR A 34 12.36 6.34 -4.24
N PHE A 35 11.85 6.03 -5.44
CA PHE A 35 11.24 7.05 -6.30
C PHE A 35 10.10 7.83 -5.61
N PRO A 36 9.14 7.20 -4.91
CA PRO A 36 8.14 7.91 -4.12
C PRO A 36 8.75 8.88 -3.09
N ALA A 37 9.78 8.46 -2.36
CA ALA A 37 10.43 9.28 -1.34
C ALA A 37 11.17 10.49 -1.95
N ALA A 38 11.89 10.28 -3.06
CA ALA A 38 12.56 11.36 -3.77
C ALA A 38 11.57 12.39 -4.35
N ALA A 39 10.42 11.94 -4.84
CA ALA A 39 9.35 12.83 -5.29
C ALA A 39 8.75 13.64 -4.13
N ASP A 40 8.51 13.01 -2.97
CA ASP A 40 8.00 13.68 -1.78
C ASP A 40 8.99 14.71 -1.22
N GLU A 41 10.28 14.39 -1.19
CA GLU A 41 11.34 15.32 -0.78
C GLU A 41 11.43 16.53 -1.71
N LEU A 42 11.42 16.31 -3.03
CA LEU A 42 11.40 17.41 -3.99
C LEU A 42 10.15 18.28 -3.84
N MET A 43 8.99 17.67 -3.58
CA MET A 43 7.75 18.40 -3.32
C MET A 43 7.83 19.23 -2.05
N ALA A 44 8.44 18.71 -0.98
CA ALA A 44 8.68 19.46 0.25
C ALA A 44 9.55 20.70 0.00
N TRP A 45 10.61 20.56 -0.81
CA TRP A 45 11.43 21.70 -1.24
C TRP A 45 10.64 22.74 -2.05
N LEU A 46 9.80 22.30 -2.99
CA LEU A 46 8.95 23.21 -3.78
C LEU A 46 7.85 23.87 -2.95
N ALA A 47 7.40 23.22 -1.88
CA ALA A 47 6.40 23.72 -0.94
C ALA A 47 6.98 24.60 0.17
N ASP A 48 8.31 24.67 0.30
CA ASP A 48 8.97 25.47 1.33
C ASP A 48 8.63 26.96 1.20
N ALA A 49 7.95 27.48 2.22
CA ALA A 49 7.50 28.87 2.31
C ALA A 49 8.61 29.84 2.77
N ARG A 50 9.77 29.35 3.21
CA ARG A 50 10.87 30.20 3.66
C ARG A 50 11.40 31.06 2.51
N ALA A 51 11.87 32.26 2.86
CA ALA A 51 12.53 33.14 1.92
C ALA A 51 13.78 32.46 1.35
N PHE A 52 14.01 32.61 0.05
CA PHE A 52 15.12 31.96 -0.61
C PHE A 52 16.45 32.61 -0.25
N ASP A 53 17.22 31.95 0.61
CA ASP A 53 18.65 32.20 0.79
C ASP A 53 19.46 31.72 -0.42
N ALA A 54 19.99 32.68 -1.19
CA ALA A 54 20.80 32.43 -2.38
C ALA A 54 22.15 31.74 -2.08
N SER A 55 22.59 31.69 -0.82
CA SER A 55 23.87 31.09 -0.45
C SER A 55 23.77 29.58 -0.20
N PHE A 56 22.61 29.09 0.24
CA PHE A 56 22.45 27.69 0.68
C PHE A 56 21.44 26.89 -0.15
N HIS A 57 20.29 27.49 -0.47
CA HIS A 57 19.22 26.75 -1.11
C HIS A 57 19.49 26.28 -2.55
N PRO A 58 20.26 26.98 -3.42
CA PRO A 58 20.53 26.47 -4.77
C PRO A 58 21.18 25.07 -4.75
N ALA A 59 22.17 24.87 -3.87
CA ALA A 59 22.89 23.60 -3.79
C ALA A 59 22.01 22.48 -3.23
N ALA A 60 21.25 22.76 -2.16
CA ALA A 60 20.36 21.79 -1.54
C ALA A 60 19.22 21.39 -2.49
N PHE A 61 18.61 22.36 -3.19
CA PHE A 61 17.59 22.07 -4.19
C PHE A 61 18.15 21.28 -5.38
N ALA A 62 19.33 21.66 -5.89
CA ALA A 62 19.98 20.91 -6.96
C ALA A 62 20.30 19.46 -6.55
N SER A 63 20.56 19.20 -5.26
CA SER A 63 20.66 17.84 -4.72
C SER A 63 19.32 17.11 -4.83
N ALA A 64 18.23 17.70 -4.31
CA ALA A 64 16.91 17.08 -4.35
C ALA A 64 16.43 16.78 -5.78
N VAL A 65 16.70 17.67 -6.75
CA VAL A 65 16.42 17.42 -8.17
C VAL A 65 17.25 16.24 -8.69
N ARG A 66 18.54 16.17 -8.35
CA ARG A 66 19.41 15.07 -8.77
C ARG A 66 18.96 13.73 -8.18
N ASP A 67 18.54 13.71 -6.93
CA ASP A 67 18.05 12.51 -6.26
C ASP A 67 16.73 12.04 -6.90
N TYR A 68 15.82 12.98 -7.21
CA TYR A 68 14.61 12.70 -7.99
C TYR A 68 14.93 12.14 -9.38
N GLU A 69 15.80 12.79 -10.16
CA GLU A 69 16.18 12.34 -11.50
C GLU A 69 16.87 10.97 -11.48
N HIS A 70 17.75 10.75 -10.50
CA HIS A 70 18.42 9.47 -10.29
C HIS A 70 17.39 8.37 -9.99
N ALA A 71 16.46 8.60 -9.07
CA ALA A 71 15.42 7.64 -8.73
C ALA A 71 14.46 7.39 -9.92
N ALA A 72 14.12 8.42 -10.70
CA ALA A 72 13.28 8.29 -11.90
C ALA A 72 13.97 7.45 -12.98
N HIS A 73 15.27 7.66 -13.20
CA HIS A 73 16.02 7.00 -14.26
C HIS A 73 16.43 5.58 -13.88
N HIS A 74 16.88 5.35 -12.65
CA HIS A 74 17.47 4.09 -12.21
C HIS A 74 16.57 3.28 -11.28
N GLY A 75 15.65 3.91 -10.56
CA GLY A 75 14.74 3.24 -9.64
C GLY A 75 13.50 2.66 -10.31
N LEU A 76 12.98 3.31 -11.36
CA LEU A 76 11.79 2.85 -12.05
C LEU A 76 12.08 1.75 -13.08
N GLY A 77 11.28 0.68 -13.03
CA GLY A 77 11.22 -0.33 -14.06
C GLY A 77 10.56 0.17 -15.34
N THR A 78 10.64 -0.63 -16.42
CA THR A 78 10.15 -0.24 -17.74
C THR A 78 8.64 -0.06 -17.75
N LYS A 79 7.88 -0.98 -17.13
CA LYS A 79 6.41 -0.90 -17.13
C LYS A 79 5.92 0.32 -16.37
N MET A 80 6.54 0.64 -15.25
CA MET A 80 6.24 1.87 -14.51
C MET A 80 6.55 3.14 -15.31
N LYS A 81 7.71 3.18 -15.99
CA LYS A 81 8.07 4.32 -16.85
C LYS A 81 7.04 4.54 -17.96
N ASP A 82 6.54 3.47 -18.56
CA ASP A 82 5.51 3.55 -19.59
C ASP A 82 4.20 4.15 -19.05
N VAL A 83 3.76 3.70 -17.86
CA VAL A 83 2.53 4.19 -17.21
C VAL A 83 2.65 5.64 -16.74
N LEU A 84 3.83 6.06 -16.29
CA LEU A 84 4.11 7.40 -15.75
C LEU A 84 4.71 8.37 -16.79
N ALA A 85 4.75 8.00 -18.07
CA ALA A 85 5.53 8.72 -19.08
C ALA A 85 5.12 10.19 -19.25
N ALA A 86 3.81 10.47 -19.17
CA ALA A 86 3.26 11.82 -19.29
C ALA A 86 3.66 12.67 -18.08
N GLU A 87 3.40 12.17 -16.87
CA GLU A 87 3.67 12.87 -15.62
C GLU A 87 5.18 13.11 -15.41
N LEU A 88 6.02 12.13 -15.74
CA LEU A 88 7.48 12.28 -15.71
C LEU A 88 7.96 13.36 -16.69
N THR A 89 7.33 13.46 -17.86
CA THR A 89 7.65 14.48 -18.86
C THR A 89 7.26 15.87 -18.40
N ASP A 90 6.07 16.01 -17.82
CA ASP A 90 5.56 17.28 -17.30
C ASP A 90 6.44 17.81 -16.15
N VAL A 91 6.80 16.94 -15.20
CA VAL A 91 7.71 17.31 -14.10
C VAL A 91 9.06 17.75 -14.64
N ARG A 92 9.65 16.99 -15.57
CA ARG A 92 10.94 17.35 -16.18
C ARG A 92 10.88 18.69 -16.90
N HIS A 93 9.81 18.96 -17.65
CA HIS A 93 9.63 20.24 -18.35
C HIS A 93 9.55 21.41 -17.34
N ALA A 94 8.74 21.26 -16.29
CA ALA A 94 8.56 22.28 -15.28
C ALA A 94 9.85 22.53 -14.46
N LEU A 95 10.58 21.48 -14.09
CA LEU A 95 11.87 21.59 -13.39
C LEU A 95 12.94 22.25 -14.26
N THR A 96 12.99 21.95 -15.55
CA THR A 96 13.94 22.59 -16.48
C THR A 96 13.75 24.11 -16.49
N SER A 97 12.50 24.57 -16.59
CA SER A 97 12.17 26.00 -16.55
C SER A 97 12.59 26.64 -15.21
N LEU A 98 12.33 25.96 -14.10
CA LEU A 98 12.65 26.46 -12.76
C LEU A 98 14.16 26.52 -12.49
N CYS A 99 14.93 25.54 -12.98
CA CYS A 99 16.38 25.51 -12.83
C CYS A 99 17.08 26.60 -13.66
N THR A 100 16.47 27.07 -14.76
CA THR A 100 17.03 28.16 -15.56
C THR A 100 16.79 29.55 -14.95
N ASP A 101 15.65 29.75 -14.29
CA ASP A 101 15.31 30.99 -13.61
C ASP A 101 14.70 30.69 -12.25
N TRP A 102 15.55 30.71 -11.23
CA TRP A 102 15.15 30.39 -9.88
C TRP A 102 14.17 31.41 -9.27
N SER A 103 14.18 32.63 -9.77
CA SER A 103 13.20 33.65 -9.37
C SER A 103 11.81 33.40 -9.98
N GLY A 104 11.72 32.44 -10.90
CA GLY A 104 10.51 32.04 -11.59
C GLY A 104 9.46 31.39 -10.69
N GLU A 105 8.29 31.21 -11.27
CA GLU A 105 7.13 30.65 -10.60
C GLU A 105 7.36 29.16 -10.25
N ARG A 106 7.30 28.82 -8.96
CA ARG A 106 7.41 27.42 -8.49
C ARG A 106 6.13 26.61 -8.72
N GLU A 107 5.01 27.27 -8.94
CA GLU A 107 3.69 26.62 -8.98
C GLU A 107 3.54 25.61 -10.13
N PRO A 108 4.05 25.83 -11.36
CA PRO A 108 4.03 24.82 -12.41
C PRO A 108 4.73 23.52 -12.00
N ALA A 109 5.94 23.60 -11.42
CA ALA A 109 6.67 22.43 -10.94
C ALA A 109 5.95 21.73 -9.78
N ARG A 110 5.39 22.52 -8.84
CA ARG A 110 4.59 22.00 -7.73
C ARG A 110 3.34 21.28 -8.21
N SER A 111 2.63 21.85 -9.19
CA SER A 111 1.43 21.25 -9.76
C SER A 111 1.74 19.95 -10.49
N ALA A 112 2.76 19.94 -11.35
CA ALA A 112 3.18 18.73 -12.07
C ALA A 112 3.59 17.61 -11.09
N LEU A 113 4.39 17.95 -10.07
CA LEU A 113 4.86 16.97 -9.09
C LEU A 113 3.72 16.46 -8.21
N ARG A 114 2.76 17.31 -7.84
CA ARG A 114 1.53 16.89 -7.13
C ARG A 114 0.70 15.90 -7.95
N THR A 115 0.55 16.13 -9.25
CA THR A 115 -0.13 15.19 -10.16
C THR A 115 0.60 13.85 -10.21
N LEU A 116 1.93 13.87 -10.41
CA LEU A 116 2.75 12.66 -10.40
C LEU A 116 2.60 11.89 -9.08
N ILE A 117 2.73 12.58 -7.94
CA ILE A 117 2.59 11.99 -6.60
C ILE A 117 1.20 11.37 -6.40
N GLY A 118 0.15 12.03 -6.88
CA GLY A 118 -1.21 11.48 -6.87
C GLY A 118 -1.30 10.19 -7.69
N LYS A 119 -0.76 10.20 -8.91
CA LYS A 119 -0.73 9.05 -9.82
C LYS A 119 0.04 7.85 -9.22
N LEU A 120 1.04 8.07 -8.37
CA LEU A 120 1.77 6.99 -7.71
C LEU A 120 0.91 6.10 -6.79
N GLY A 121 -0.26 6.58 -6.36
CA GLY A 121 -1.24 5.79 -5.61
C GLY A 121 -2.20 4.98 -6.49
N ASP A 122 -2.14 5.13 -7.81
CA ASP A 122 -3.07 4.46 -8.73
C ASP A 122 -2.77 2.96 -8.86
N ARG A 123 -3.83 2.18 -9.02
CA ARG A 123 -3.79 0.72 -9.22
C ARG A 123 -2.95 0.33 -10.43
N GLU A 124 -3.01 1.10 -11.52
CA GLU A 124 -2.22 0.85 -12.74
C GLU A 124 -0.71 0.92 -12.47
N VAL A 125 -0.28 1.88 -11.63
CA VAL A 125 1.12 2.04 -11.24
C VAL A 125 1.55 0.88 -10.34
N LEU A 126 0.69 0.48 -9.41
CA LEU A 126 0.95 -0.68 -8.54
C LEU A 126 1.10 -1.98 -9.35
N GLN A 127 0.19 -2.24 -10.30
CA GLN A 127 0.30 -3.39 -11.19
C GLN A 127 1.55 -3.33 -12.09
N ALA A 128 1.90 -2.15 -12.60
CA ALA A 128 3.13 -1.98 -13.38
C ALA A 128 4.38 -2.31 -12.55
N SER A 129 4.43 -1.84 -11.31
CA SER A 129 5.54 -2.14 -10.38
C SER A 129 5.63 -3.62 -10.03
N TRP A 130 4.49 -4.31 -9.89
CA TRP A 130 4.42 -5.76 -9.72
C TRP A 130 5.01 -6.50 -10.92
N ARG A 131 4.62 -6.13 -12.15
CA ARG A 131 5.15 -6.73 -13.38
C ARG A 131 6.66 -6.51 -13.50
N ASP A 132 7.14 -5.31 -13.20
CA ASP A 132 8.58 -5.00 -13.22
C ASP A 132 9.35 -5.89 -12.20
N LEU A 133 8.84 -6.04 -10.98
CA LEU A 133 9.42 -6.92 -9.97
C LEU A 133 9.36 -8.40 -10.39
N TRP A 134 8.23 -8.85 -10.92
CA TRP A 134 8.04 -10.24 -11.39
C TRP A 134 9.01 -10.60 -12.52
N VAL A 135 9.14 -9.73 -13.53
CA VAL A 135 10.11 -9.91 -14.61
C VAL A 135 11.54 -9.97 -14.07
N LYS A 136 11.86 -9.13 -13.08
CA LYS A 136 13.19 -9.12 -12.45
C LYS A 136 13.50 -10.43 -11.73
N ILE A 137 12.57 -10.95 -10.94
CA ILE A 137 12.73 -12.22 -10.20
C ILE A 137 12.68 -13.43 -11.14
N SER A 138 11.90 -13.38 -12.22
CA SER A 138 11.80 -14.49 -13.19
C SER A 138 13.11 -14.77 -13.95
N ASN A 139 14.09 -13.87 -13.86
CA ASN A 139 15.39 -14.06 -14.50
C ASN A 139 16.31 -14.84 -13.56
N GLU A 140 16.58 -16.11 -13.90
CA GLU A 140 17.32 -17.13 -13.13
C GLU A 140 18.70 -16.70 -12.58
N LYS A 141 19.26 -15.58 -13.04
CA LYS A 141 20.59 -15.09 -12.63
C LYS A 141 20.55 -13.80 -11.81
N THR A 142 19.40 -13.44 -11.26
CA THR A 142 19.24 -12.15 -10.57
C THR A 142 19.71 -12.25 -9.13
N SER A 143 20.64 -11.38 -8.73
CA SER A 143 21.09 -11.29 -7.34
C SER A 143 20.05 -10.62 -6.43
N ALA A 144 20.13 -10.88 -5.12
CA ALA A 144 19.32 -10.21 -4.11
C ALA A 144 19.44 -8.66 -4.20
N GLU A 145 20.64 -8.15 -4.49
CA GLU A 145 20.89 -6.72 -4.68
C GLU A 145 20.12 -6.16 -5.89
N ALA A 146 20.01 -6.93 -6.98
CA ALA A 146 19.31 -6.51 -8.18
C ALA A 146 17.77 -6.49 -8.02
N ILE A 147 17.21 -7.24 -7.06
CA ILE A 147 15.77 -7.20 -6.72
C ILE A 147 15.43 -6.22 -5.60
N ALA A 148 16.42 -5.81 -4.79
CA ALA A 148 16.23 -4.98 -3.60
C ALA A 148 15.47 -3.68 -3.88
N ASN A 149 15.91 -2.92 -4.89
CA ASN A 149 15.27 -1.65 -5.25
C ASN A 149 13.84 -1.85 -5.84
N PRO A 150 13.61 -2.70 -6.87
CA PRO A 150 12.26 -2.98 -7.34
C PRO A 150 11.29 -3.48 -6.25
N ARG A 151 11.78 -4.29 -5.31
CA ARG A 151 11.00 -4.80 -4.18
C ARG A 151 10.60 -3.68 -3.22
N ASP A 152 11.55 -2.86 -2.78
CA ASP A 152 11.25 -1.74 -1.88
C ASP A 152 10.38 -0.68 -2.55
N LEU A 153 10.55 -0.46 -3.86
CA LEU A 153 9.69 0.41 -4.66
C LEU A 153 8.26 -0.13 -4.70
N PHE A 154 8.07 -1.41 -5.01
CA PHE A 154 6.76 -2.06 -4.98
C PHE A 154 6.09 -1.89 -3.61
N LEU A 155 6.79 -2.19 -2.52
CA LEU A 155 6.26 -2.05 -1.17
C LEU A 155 5.93 -0.59 -0.81
N ALA A 156 6.76 0.37 -1.23
CA ALA A 156 6.46 1.80 -1.03
C ALA A 156 5.16 2.20 -1.73
N LEU A 157 4.89 1.67 -2.93
CA LEU A 157 3.66 1.93 -3.68
C LEU A 157 2.46 1.21 -3.08
N VAL A 158 2.61 -0.03 -2.60
CA VAL A 158 1.56 -0.75 -1.86
C VAL A 158 1.09 0.07 -0.65
N ARG A 159 2.04 0.59 0.14
CA ARG A 159 1.74 1.46 1.29
C ARG A 159 1.04 2.75 0.85
N ARG A 160 1.51 3.37 -0.24
CA ARG A 160 0.92 4.61 -0.79
C ARG A 160 -0.49 4.40 -1.32
N ALA A 161 -0.78 3.23 -1.88
CA ALA A 161 -2.13 2.83 -2.31
C ALA A 161 -3.07 2.49 -1.13
N GLY A 162 -2.58 2.55 0.11
CA GLY A 162 -3.37 2.40 1.33
C GLY A 162 -3.45 0.98 1.88
N HIS A 163 -2.70 0.03 1.32
CA HIS A 163 -2.65 -1.33 1.88
C HIS A 163 -1.72 -1.38 3.10
N SER A 164 -2.15 -2.12 4.13
CA SER A 164 -1.31 -2.36 5.30
C SER A 164 -0.20 -3.36 4.99
N LEU A 165 1.03 -3.00 5.37
CA LEU A 165 2.23 -3.83 5.30
C LEU A 165 2.66 -4.35 6.67
N GLU A 166 1.89 -4.09 7.72
CA GLU A 166 2.23 -4.54 9.07
C GLU A 166 2.33 -6.07 9.13
N PHE A 167 3.11 -6.57 10.08
CA PHE A 167 3.23 -8.01 10.29
C PHE A 167 1.85 -8.64 10.55
N GLY A 168 1.50 -9.65 9.74
CA GLY A 168 0.19 -10.29 9.81
C GLY A 168 -0.93 -9.55 9.07
N SER A 169 -0.62 -8.52 8.27
CA SER A 169 -1.64 -7.90 7.42
C SER A 169 -2.24 -8.92 6.45
N GLU A 170 -3.55 -8.85 6.27
CA GLU A 170 -4.29 -9.72 5.35
C GLU A 170 -3.73 -9.63 3.92
N PHE A 171 -3.33 -8.43 3.50
CA PHE A 171 -2.77 -8.20 2.17
C PHE A 171 -1.50 -9.04 1.93
N ILE A 172 -0.51 -8.97 2.83
CA ILE A 172 0.75 -9.73 2.67
C ILE A 172 0.51 -11.21 2.86
N ARG A 173 -0.32 -11.60 3.85
CA ARG A 173 -0.66 -13.00 4.12
C ARG A 173 -1.27 -13.67 2.89
N VAL A 174 -2.30 -13.05 2.29
CA VAL A 174 -3.01 -13.61 1.14
C VAL A 174 -2.12 -13.63 -0.11
N MET A 175 -1.36 -12.56 -0.39
CA MET A 175 -0.40 -12.54 -1.49
C MET A 175 0.67 -13.63 -1.35
N ALA A 176 1.29 -13.77 -0.17
CA ALA A 176 2.31 -14.78 0.07
C ALA A 176 1.73 -16.20 -0.02
N GLY A 177 0.55 -16.44 0.55
CA GLY A 177 -0.12 -17.74 0.46
C GLY A 177 -0.43 -18.13 -0.97
N VAL A 178 -0.95 -17.22 -1.80
CA VAL A 178 -1.18 -17.49 -3.24
C VAL A 178 0.13 -17.83 -3.94
N LEU A 179 1.23 -17.12 -3.64
CA LEU A 179 2.54 -17.43 -4.22
C LEU A 179 3.07 -18.79 -3.76
N ASP A 180 2.75 -19.22 -2.54
CA ASP A 180 3.10 -20.54 -1.99
C ASP A 180 2.14 -21.66 -2.44
N ASP A 181 1.20 -21.38 -3.35
CA ASP A 181 0.15 -22.29 -3.85
C ASP A 181 -0.83 -22.79 -2.77
N ASP A 182 -1.01 -22.01 -1.70
CA ASP A 182 -1.98 -22.28 -0.62
C ASP A 182 -3.42 -22.18 -1.16
N SER A 183 -4.15 -23.30 -1.12
CA SER A 183 -5.54 -23.37 -1.61
C SER A 183 -6.50 -22.44 -0.87
N TRP A 184 -6.29 -22.19 0.43
CA TRP A 184 -7.09 -21.23 1.19
C TRP A 184 -6.82 -19.83 0.69
N ALA A 185 -5.54 -19.41 0.61
CA ALA A 185 -5.19 -18.07 0.16
C ALA A 185 -5.68 -17.80 -1.27
N VAL A 186 -5.63 -18.80 -2.15
CA VAL A 186 -6.20 -18.73 -3.51
C VAL A 186 -7.70 -18.55 -3.47
N ALA A 187 -8.43 -19.36 -2.69
CA ALA A 187 -9.88 -19.23 -2.56
C ALA A 187 -10.29 -17.87 -1.98
N GLU A 188 -9.55 -17.37 -1.00
CA GLU A 188 -9.76 -16.06 -0.39
C GLU A 188 -9.52 -14.93 -1.38
N MET A 189 -8.39 -14.95 -2.11
CA MET A 189 -8.09 -13.96 -3.13
C MET A 189 -9.12 -13.98 -4.28
N GLN A 190 -9.57 -15.17 -4.70
CA GLN A 190 -10.62 -15.32 -5.70
C GLN A 190 -11.97 -14.78 -5.20
N SER A 191 -12.34 -15.01 -3.94
CA SER A 191 -13.55 -14.45 -3.34
C SER A 191 -13.49 -12.92 -3.24
N ALA A 192 -12.31 -12.34 -2.99
CA ALA A 192 -12.13 -10.89 -3.02
C ALA A 192 -12.29 -10.30 -4.44
N LEU A 193 -11.86 -11.04 -5.47
CA LEU A 193 -11.96 -10.64 -6.88
C LEU A 193 -13.35 -10.83 -7.48
N ASP A 194 -14.08 -11.84 -7.02
CA ASP A 194 -15.41 -12.17 -7.52
C ASP A 194 -16.43 -12.04 -6.40
N HIS A 195 -17.09 -10.88 -6.33
CA HIS A 195 -18.16 -10.59 -5.38
C HIS A 195 -19.35 -11.57 -5.46
N SER A 196 -19.42 -12.40 -6.51
CA SER A 196 -20.46 -13.41 -6.69
C SER A 196 -20.08 -14.81 -6.19
N VAL A 197 -18.79 -15.07 -5.91
CA VAL A 197 -18.34 -16.38 -5.43
C VAL A 197 -18.62 -16.47 -3.94
N THR A 198 -19.80 -17.01 -3.62
CA THR A 198 -20.05 -17.56 -2.30
C THR A 198 -19.23 -18.83 -2.19
N LEU A 199 -18.14 -18.80 -1.41
CA LEU A 199 -17.32 -19.98 -1.14
C LEU A 199 -18.24 -21.10 -0.64
N ARG A 200 -18.40 -22.16 -1.45
CA ARG A 200 -19.17 -23.33 -1.03
C ARG A 200 -18.38 -24.00 0.10
N PRO A 201 -18.96 -24.18 1.31
CA PRO A 201 -18.25 -24.80 2.43
C PRO A 201 -17.70 -26.20 2.14
N GLU A 202 -18.28 -26.85 1.13
CA GLU A 202 -18.06 -28.26 0.77
C GLU A 202 -16.81 -28.49 -0.11
N SER A 203 -16.12 -27.44 -0.57
CA SER A 203 -14.86 -27.57 -1.33
C SER A 203 -13.61 -27.35 -0.46
N ARG A 204 -13.74 -27.43 0.87
CA ARG A 204 -12.67 -27.17 1.85
C ARG A 204 -11.90 -28.44 2.25
N ASP A 205 -11.62 -29.33 1.29
CA ASP A 205 -11.21 -30.69 1.65
C ASP A 205 -9.80 -30.82 2.24
N ASP A 206 -8.93 -29.81 2.18
CA ASP A 206 -7.75 -29.70 3.05
C ASP A 206 -7.17 -28.28 2.95
N PRO A 207 -7.11 -27.48 4.03
CA PRO A 207 -6.48 -26.16 3.99
C PRO A 207 -4.98 -26.21 3.70
N LEU A 208 -4.34 -27.37 3.80
CA LEU A 208 -2.92 -27.58 3.49
C LEU A 208 -2.70 -28.13 2.08
N ALA A 209 -3.77 -28.46 1.34
CA ALA A 209 -3.61 -28.94 -0.03
C ALA A 209 -3.17 -27.78 -0.95
N PRO A 210 -2.30 -28.07 -1.94
CA PRO A 210 -1.95 -27.11 -2.97
C PRO A 210 -3.18 -26.78 -3.83
N SER A 211 -3.29 -25.54 -4.29
CA SER A 211 -4.39 -25.12 -5.17
C SER A 211 -4.30 -25.71 -6.57
N GLY A 212 -3.09 -26.13 -6.99
CA GLY A 212 -2.82 -26.68 -8.31
C GLY A 212 -2.61 -25.61 -9.39
N LEU A 213 -2.50 -24.33 -9.01
CA LEU A 213 -2.23 -23.24 -9.94
C LEU A 213 -0.75 -23.26 -10.39
N THR A 214 -0.54 -23.03 -11.68
CA THR A 214 0.81 -22.83 -12.21
C THR A 214 1.44 -21.56 -11.65
N ILE A 215 2.77 -21.43 -11.74
CA ILE A 215 3.51 -20.23 -11.30
C ILE A 215 2.97 -18.96 -11.98
N GLY A 216 2.68 -19.05 -13.28
CA GLY A 216 2.13 -17.93 -14.06
C GLY A 216 0.72 -17.54 -13.62
N GLU A 217 -0.15 -18.52 -13.34
CA GLU A 217 -1.51 -18.26 -12.84
C GLU A 217 -1.50 -17.63 -11.45
N ARG A 218 -0.61 -18.07 -10.56
CA ARG A 218 -0.41 -17.45 -9.23
C ARG A 218 0.01 -15.98 -9.37
N GLY A 219 1.02 -15.70 -10.20
CA GLY A 219 1.47 -14.33 -10.46
C GLY A 219 0.37 -13.43 -11.05
N ALA A 220 -0.42 -13.95 -11.99
CA ALA A 220 -1.53 -13.24 -12.60
C ALA A 220 -2.70 -13.01 -11.62
N LEU A 221 -2.96 -13.95 -10.72
CA LEU A 221 -3.98 -13.81 -9.68
C LEU A 221 -3.61 -12.69 -8.69
N CYS A 222 -2.36 -12.67 -8.21
CA CYS A 222 -1.82 -11.59 -7.40
C CYS A 222 -1.93 -10.23 -8.13
N GLU A 223 -1.58 -10.16 -9.41
CA GLU A 223 -1.69 -8.93 -10.19
C GLU A 223 -3.13 -8.40 -10.30
N ARG A 224 -4.10 -9.30 -10.48
CA ARG A 224 -5.53 -8.94 -10.47
C ARG A 224 -5.96 -8.42 -9.11
N PHE A 225 -5.48 -9.02 -8.03
CA PHE A 225 -5.76 -8.58 -6.66
C PHE A 225 -5.24 -7.16 -6.39
N LEU A 226 -4.08 -6.79 -6.93
CA LEU A 226 -3.55 -5.42 -6.88
C LEU A 226 -4.41 -4.39 -7.64
N ALA A 227 -5.30 -4.83 -8.54
CA ALA A 227 -6.27 -3.95 -9.21
C ALA A 227 -7.45 -3.58 -8.30
N LEU A 228 -7.64 -4.30 -7.19
CA LEU A 228 -8.60 -3.92 -6.17
C LEU A 228 -8.05 -2.71 -5.42
N GLY A 229 -8.94 -1.79 -5.02
CA GLY A 229 -8.52 -0.71 -4.13
C GLY A 229 -8.19 -1.29 -2.75
N ALA A 230 -7.38 -0.56 -1.97
CA ALA A 230 -7.27 -0.85 -0.56
C ALA A 230 -8.69 -0.91 0.05
N PRO A 231 -9.00 -1.95 0.85
CA PRO A 231 -10.29 -2.02 1.51
C PRO A 231 -10.48 -0.75 2.32
N SER A 232 -11.65 -0.10 2.21
CA SER A 232 -11.94 1.06 3.06
C SER A 232 -11.93 0.58 4.51
N SER A 233 -10.86 0.91 5.24
CA SER A 233 -10.72 0.51 6.63
C SER A 233 -11.88 1.09 7.42
N CYS A 234 -12.75 0.23 7.94
CA CYS A 234 -13.66 0.62 9.00
C CYS A 234 -12.79 0.85 10.22
N HIS A 235 -12.53 2.12 10.56
CA HIS A 235 -11.83 2.44 11.79
C HIS A 235 -12.71 2.04 12.97
N VAL A 236 -12.39 0.91 13.59
CA VAL A 236 -13.01 0.51 14.87
C VAL A 236 -12.33 1.35 15.94
N VAL A 237 -12.97 2.44 16.33
CA VAL A 237 -12.54 3.25 17.47
C VAL A 237 -13.06 2.58 18.74
N TRP A 238 -12.17 1.89 19.46
CA TRP A 238 -12.48 1.35 20.78
C TRP A 238 -12.48 2.49 21.80
N LEU A 239 -13.68 2.93 22.19
CA LEU A 239 -13.86 3.91 23.26
C LEU A 239 -13.91 3.17 24.60
N ALA A 240 -12.82 3.24 25.36
CA ALA A 240 -12.81 2.81 26.75
C ALA A 240 -13.10 4.03 27.64
N TYR A 241 -14.21 4.01 28.37
CA TYR A 241 -14.51 5.01 29.37
C TYR A 241 -13.95 4.53 30.72
N GLU A 242 -13.04 5.32 31.30
CA GLU A 242 -12.40 5.03 32.60
C GLU A 242 -13.43 5.00 33.75
N GLU A 243 -14.48 5.81 33.65
CA GLU A 243 -15.63 5.81 34.54
C GLU A 243 -16.94 5.53 33.79
N ALA A 244 -17.02 4.40 33.08
CA ALA A 244 -18.32 3.82 32.69
C ALA A 244 -19.08 3.30 33.93
N SER A 245 -19.20 4.12 34.98
CA SER A 245 -20.07 3.79 36.09
C SER A 245 -21.51 3.97 35.57
N MET A 246 -22.20 2.84 35.47
CA MET A 246 -23.64 2.74 35.22
C MET A 246 -24.57 3.59 36.12
N PRO A 247 -24.20 4.16 37.30
CA PRO A 247 -25.14 4.93 38.12
C PRO A 247 -25.74 6.16 37.42
N VAL A 248 -24.99 6.84 36.54
CA VAL A 248 -25.50 8.03 35.84
C VAL A 248 -26.53 7.65 34.77
N LEU A 249 -26.35 6.49 34.12
CA LEU A 249 -27.28 5.98 33.11
C LEU A 249 -28.58 5.45 33.74
N PHE A 250 -28.54 4.86 34.94
CA PHE A 250 -29.75 4.45 35.67
C PHE A 250 -30.48 5.60 36.35
N SER A 251 -29.76 6.63 36.83
CA SER A 251 -30.40 7.82 37.40
C SER A 251 -31.18 8.63 36.34
N ALA A 252 -30.77 8.57 35.07
CA ALA A 252 -31.47 9.20 33.96
C ALA A 252 -32.67 8.37 33.43
N LEU A 253 -32.72 7.07 33.71
CA LEU A 253 -33.81 6.17 33.29
C LEU A 253 -35.00 6.15 34.27
N GLY A 254 -34.92 6.92 35.35
CA GLY A 254 -36.03 7.20 36.23
C GLY A 254 -36.34 6.07 37.20
N ASP A 255 -36.34 6.43 38.49
CA ASP A 255 -37.20 5.74 39.45
C ASP A 255 -38.64 5.86 38.94
N GLY A 256 -39.11 4.82 38.25
CA GLY A 256 -40.48 4.66 37.77
C GLY A 256 -41.50 4.50 38.89
N THR A 257 -41.28 5.11 40.05
CA THR A 257 -42.28 5.29 41.11
C THR A 257 -43.13 6.51 40.77
N SER A 258 -43.94 6.40 39.72
CA SER A 258 -45.17 7.20 39.64
C SER A 258 -46.12 6.67 40.73
N PRO A 259 -46.46 7.45 41.78
CA PRO A 259 -47.56 7.07 42.64
C PRO A 259 -48.84 7.15 41.82
N LEU A 260 -49.45 6.00 41.57
CA LEU A 260 -50.85 5.90 41.14
C LEU A 260 -51.72 6.52 42.23
N ASN A 261 -51.97 7.82 42.13
CA ASN A 261 -53.06 8.49 42.82
C ASN A 261 -54.36 8.03 42.18
N VAL A 262 -54.93 6.96 42.71
CA VAL A 262 -56.30 6.52 42.42
C VAL A 262 -57.22 7.42 43.24
N ASP A 263 -57.62 8.54 42.65
CA ASP A 263 -58.66 9.40 43.18
C ASP A 263 -60.02 8.79 42.79
N THR A 264 -60.61 8.04 43.72
CA THR A 264 -61.96 7.45 43.57
C THR A 264 -62.97 8.42 44.16
N SER A 265 -63.40 9.39 43.36
CA SER A 265 -64.59 10.17 43.64
C SER A 265 -65.83 9.45 43.10
N GLU A 266 -66.48 8.67 43.96
CA GLU A 266 -67.85 8.20 43.76
C GLU A 266 -68.81 9.40 43.84
N THR A 267 -69.50 9.70 42.74
CA THR A 267 -70.70 10.55 42.73
C THR A 267 -71.85 9.80 42.06
N GLY A 268 -72.78 9.33 42.91
CA GLY A 268 -74.24 9.40 42.78
C GLY A 268 -74.95 8.97 41.50
N SER A 269 -75.78 7.93 41.63
CA SER A 269 -77.24 8.01 41.45
C SER A 269 -77.93 6.85 42.18
#